data_AF-V6HAF2-F1
#
_entry.id   AF-V6HAF2-F1
#
_cell.length_a   1.000
_cell.length_b   1.000
_cell.length_c   1.000
_cell.angle_alpha   90.00
_cell.angle_beta   90.00
_cell.angle_gamma   90.00
#
_symmetry.space_group_name_H-M   'P 1'
#
loop_
_entity.id
_entity.type
_entity.pdbx_description
1 polymer ?
#
loop_
_entity_poly.entity_id
_entity_poly.type
_entity_poly.pdbx_seq_one_letter_code
_entity_poly.pdbx_strand_id
1 'polypeptide(L)'
;MSAGNIPDYPKKELRFLDDFEFSLPTMEFMNGEADPSSRIKHEDFTDSEKASVYKAIYSRRDIRAYTNHPIEDDIIYRLLDAAHHAPSVGFMQPWNFVIIEDITIRRKIYDHFLEVNERAVNRYQDDRKVKYSSLKLQGILDSPINILFTCDRNRDGENVLGRSTNKDTDIYSTCLAVQNFWLAARAEGLGAGWMSILESGFIRELLEIPEHILPIAYMTLGKPVWVPKEPMLESVGWKHRENLHDLIFKDKWGIKLSPNSLARDVSKETQNISPQERLDSLTKPKHSLGFIEECIIKLATIQQKQFPSSKEKAIFLFASDHGIASEGISAYNSNVTAQMMYMYIAGGAAINSITRKNQIDLVLFDMGINHDFNNAPGMQHLKIRNGTRNFLEEPAMTQEEVELAFESGKDVVKKFGTKYDMIGLGEMGIGNTTASTAIASIILNKDPLTLTGEGTGIGNSTVLKKIEIIRRGILKHKGRTSNEWQALICFGGYEIAAMVGAIEEAYSLGIPVVLDGMITSVAALIAYKRNPEIVSVLFAGHLSREPAHRFILNELGLRPVLDLNLSLGEGSGSGLAMGILDTGCALFREMKTFEEANIRFAENEDARL
;
A
#
# COMPACT_ATOMS: atom_id res chain seq x y z
N MET A 1 24.60 -59.25 -42.57
CA MET A 1 24.25 -57.83 -42.80
C MET A 1 23.51 -57.38 -41.55
N SER A 2 24.27 -57.17 -40.47
CA SER A 2 24.68 -55.86 -39.95
C SER A 2 23.52 -55.12 -39.28
N ALA A 3 23.29 -55.47 -38.02
CA ALA A 3 22.58 -54.63 -37.07
C ALA A 3 23.36 -53.30 -36.97
N GLY A 4 22.71 -52.21 -37.39
CA GLY A 4 23.23 -50.86 -37.20
C GLY A 4 23.17 -50.49 -35.72
N ASN A 5 24.33 -50.14 -35.16
CA ASN A 5 24.50 -49.66 -33.80
C ASN A 5 23.57 -48.47 -33.51
N ILE A 6 22.61 -48.69 -32.62
CA ILE A 6 21.98 -47.61 -31.86
C ILE A 6 23.00 -47.26 -30.75
N PRO A 7 23.42 -45.99 -30.59
CA PRO A 7 24.29 -45.63 -29.47
C PRO A 7 23.57 -45.94 -28.16
N ASP A 8 24.24 -46.72 -27.31
CA ASP A 8 23.76 -47.10 -25.99
C ASP A 8 23.79 -45.86 -25.08
N TYR A 9 22.66 -45.17 -24.95
CA TYR A 9 22.52 -44.14 -23.92
C TYR A 9 22.47 -44.85 -22.56
N PRO A 10 23.34 -44.51 -21.60
CA PRO A 10 23.33 -45.16 -20.31
C PRO A 10 21.98 -44.87 -19.64
N LYS A 11 21.16 -45.91 -19.51
CA LYS A 11 19.96 -45.91 -18.67
C LYS A 11 20.40 -45.70 -17.23
N LYS A 12 20.40 -44.46 -16.75
CA LYS A 12 20.46 -44.19 -15.31
C LYS A 12 19.18 -44.74 -14.67
N GLU A 13 19.34 -45.77 -13.85
CA GLU A 13 18.29 -46.25 -12.95
C GLU A 13 17.78 -45.08 -12.10
N LEU A 14 16.49 -44.77 -12.22
CA LEU A 14 15.78 -43.89 -11.29
C LEU A 14 15.66 -44.61 -9.95
N ARG A 15 16.63 -44.40 -9.05
CA ARG A 15 16.46 -44.64 -7.62
C ARG A 15 15.82 -43.40 -7.00
N PHE A 16 14.63 -43.57 -6.41
CA PHE A 16 14.09 -42.57 -5.48
C PHE A 16 15.06 -42.50 -4.29
N LEU A 17 15.71 -41.34 -4.12
CA LEU A 17 16.68 -41.04 -3.07
C LEU A 17 16.09 -39.90 -2.23
N ASP A 18 15.63 -40.22 -1.03
CA ASP A 18 15.01 -39.25 -0.11
C ASP A 18 16.03 -38.47 0.75
N ASP A 19 17.34 -38.65 0.58
CA ASP A 19 18.39 -37.96 1.36
C ASP A 19 19.57 -37.50 0.48
N PHE A 20 19.44 -36.36 -0.21
CA PHE A 20 20.58 -35.69 -0.86
C PHE A 20 20.64 -34.21 -0.46
N GLU A 21 21.72 -33.83 0.23
CA GLU A 21 22.27 -32.47 0.12
C GLU A 21 22.49 -32.16 -1.36
N PHE A 22 21.95 -31.05 -1.84
CA PHE A 22 22.19 -30.55 -3.19
C PHE A 22 23.68 -30.19 -3.34
N SER A 23 24.51 -31.14 -3.76
CA SER A 23 25.77 -30.80 -4.42
C SER A 23 25.44 -30.26 -5.81
N LEU A 24 25.86 -29.03 -6.08
CA LEU A 24 25.77 -28.42 -7.42
C LEU A 24 26.38 -29.39 -8.45
N PRO A 25 25.76 -29.58 -9.62
CA PRO A 25 26.26 -30.54 -10.61
C PRO A 25 27.71 -30.21 -10.97
N THR A 26 28.61 -31.18 -10.75
CA THR A 26 30.00 -31.11 -11.19
C THR A 26 30.06 -31.03 -12.72
N MET A 27 30.93 -30.15 -13.20
CA MET A 27 31.15 -29.76 -14.60
C MET A 27 31.66 -30.90 -15.50
N GLU A 28 30.86 -31.93 -15.76
CA GLU A 28 31.25 -33.01 -16.70
C GLU A 28 30.31 -33.19 -17.90
N PHE A 29 29.27 -32.36 -18.03
CA PHE A 29 28.33 -32.47 -19.15
C PHE A 29 28.47 -31.33 -20.16
N MET A 30 29.62 -31.24 -20.86
CA MET A 30 29.70 -30.74 -22.25
C MET A 30 31.01 -31.24 -22.89
N ASN A 31 30.92 -32.25 -23.76
CA ASN A 31 32.01 -32.60 -24.68
C ASN A 31 32.16 -31.46 -25.70
N GLY A 32 33.03 -30.52 -25.39
CA GLY A 32 33.31 -29.30 -26.14
C GLY A 32 33.72 -28.23 -25.14
N GLU A 33 35.02 -28.11 -24.90
CA GLU A 33 35.61 -27.11 -23.99
C GLU A 33 35.25 -25.70 -24.47
N ALA A 34 34.10 -25.18 -24.03
CA ALA A 34 33.85 -23.76 -24.06
C ALA A 34 34.81 -23.12 -23.05
N ASP A 35 35.79 -22.37 -23.56
CA ASP A 35 36.81 -21.64 -22.81
C ASP A 35 36.19 -21.00 -21.56
N PRO A 36 36.68 -21.28 -20.34
CA PRO A 36 36.18 -20.65 -19.13
C PRO A 36 36.17 -19.11 -19.19
N SER A 37 37.01 -18.48 -20.01
CA SER A 37 37.00 -17.03 -20.22
C SER A 37 35.83 -16.52 -21.08
N SER A 38 35.10 -17.41 -21.76
CA SER A 38 33.88 -17.08 -22.52
C SER A 38 32.64 -16.92 -21.64
N ARG A 39 32.76 -17.18 -20.33
CA ARG A 39 31.67 -17.13 -19.36
C ARG A 39 31.75 -15.84 -18.55
N ILE A 40 30.75 -14.97 -18.71
CA ILE A 40 30.60 -13.78 -17.88
C ILE A 40 29.94 -14.21 -16.56
N LYS A 41 30.38 -13.64 -15.42
CA LYS A 41 29.69 -13.84 -14.14
C LYS A 41 28.25 -13.33 -14.28
N HIS A 42 27.30 -14.05 -13.69
CA HIS A 42 25.93 -13.54 -13.59
C HIS A 42 25.97 -12.25 -12.76
N GLU A 43 25.73 -11.12 -13.42
CA GLU A 43 25.56 -9.82 -12.77
C GLU A 43 24.07 -9.59 -12.59
N ASP A 44 23.65 -9.38 -11.36
CA ASP A 44 22.26 -9.03 -11.08
C ASP A 44 21.99 -7.61 -11.55
N PHE A 45 20.89 -7.41 -12.27
CA PHE A 45 20.39 -6.07 -12.52
C PHE A 45 20.18 -5.34 -11.20
N THR A 46 20.60 -4.08 -11.16
CA THR A 46 20.26 -3.15 -10.08
C THR A 46 18.74 -2.93 -10.03
N ASP A 47 18.23 -2.52 -8.88
CA ASP A 47 16.80 -2.24 -8.72
C ASP A 47 16.33 -1.11 -9.65
N SER A 48 17.21 -0.14 -9.95
CA SER A 48 16.95 0.92 -10.93
C SER A 48 16.83 0.38 -12.36
N GLU A 49 17.69 -0.56 -12.75
CA GLU A 49 17.59 -1.23 -14.06
C GLU A 49 16.32 -2.09 -14.15
N LYS A 50 16.01 -2.87 -13.10
CA LYS A 50 14.75 -3.62 -13.00
C LYS A 50 13.55 -2.70 -13.14
N ALA A 51 13.49 -1.62 -12.35
CA ALA A 51 12.41 -0.64 -12.39
C ALA A 51 12.29 0.01 -13.77
N SER A 52 13.41 0.27 -14.45
CA SER A 52 13.43 0.83 -15.81
C SER A 52 12.82 -0.14 -16.83
N VAL A 53 13.14 -1.43 -16.74
CA VAL A 53 12.53 -2.48 -17.56
C VAL A 53 11.01 -2.55 -17.31
N TYR A 54 10.57 -2.64 -16.04
CA TYR A 54 9.14 -2.68 -15.72
C TYR A 54 8.40 -1.40 -16.11
N LYS A 55 9.05 -0.24 -15.99
CA LYS A 55 8.51 1.05 -16.46
C LYS A 55 8.27 1.03 -17.97
N ALA A 56 9.21 0.54 -18.77
CA ALA A 56 9.02 0.39 -20.21
C ALA A 56 7.84 -0.57 -20.51
N ILE A 57 7.78 -1.71 -19.83
CA ILE A 57 6.72 -2.72 -20.01
C ILE A 57 5.33 -2.18 -19.64
N TYR A 58 5.18 -1.53 -18.49
CA TYR A 58 3.88 -1.09 -17.98
C TYR A 58 3.41 0.25 -18.55
N SER A 59 4.33 1.10 -19.04
CA SER A 59 3.98 2.40 -19.62
C SER A 59 3.95 2.42 -21.16
N ARG A 60 4.37 1.35 -21.85
CA ARG A 60 4.19 1.26 -23.32
C ARG A 60 2.71 1.31 -23.67
N ARG A 61 2.38 2.00 -24.75
CA ARG A 61 1.01 2.14 -25.24
C ARG A 61 0.98 1.86 -26.73
N ASP A 62 -0.21 1.54 -27.20
CA ASP A 62 -0.48 1.41 -28.61
C ASP A 62 -0.77 2.79 -29.20
N ILE A 63 0.28 3.47 -29.66
CA ILE A 63 0.20 4.87 -30.08
C ILE A 63 -0.38 4.97 -31.49
N ARG A 64 -1.21 5.99 -31.68
CA ARG A 64 -1.95 6.26 -32.93
C ARG A 64 -1.90 7.73 -33.34
N ALA A 65 -1.27 8.59 -32.55
CA ALA A 65 -1.17 10.02 -32.79
C ALA A 65 0.28 10.46 -32.57
N TYR A 66 0.88 10.97 -33.64
CA TYR A 66 2.29 11.32 -33.68
C TYR A 66 2.45 12.79 -34.06
N THR A 67 3.57 13.36 -33.64
CA THR A 67 4.03 14.66 -34.11
C THR A 67 4.78 14.49 -35.44
N ASN A 68 4.94 15.58 -36.19
CA ASN A 68 5.69 15.58 -37.46
C ASN A 68 7.22 15.62 -37.25
N HIS A 69 7.72 15.35 -36.05
CA HIS A 69 9.16 15.33 -35.79
C HIS A 69 9.80 14.12 -36.48
N PRO A 70 10.86 14.30 -37.28
CA PRO A 70 11.59 13.19 -37.87
C PRO A 70 12.26 12.36 -36.77
N ILE A 71 12.55 11.09 -37.09
CA ILE A 71 13.30 10.18 -36.23
C ILE A 71 14.69 10.04 -36.85
N GLU A 72 15.72 10.14 -36.03
CA GLU A 72 17.10 9.96 -36.48
C GLU A 72 17.39 8.48 -36.82
N ASP A 73 18.15 8.24 -37.88
CA ASP A 73 18.44 6.90 -38.40
C ASP A 73 19.16 6.00 -37.38
N ASP A 74 19.98 6.59 -36.51
CA ASP A 74 20.68 5.89 -35.44
C ASP A 74 19.70 5.32 -34.39
N ILE A 75 18.64 6.06 -34.07
CA ILE A 75 17.57 5.60 -33.18
C ILE A 75 16.87 4.41 -33.84
N ILE A 76 16.49 4.53 -35.11
CA ILE A 76 15.84 3.43 -35.86
C ILE A 76 16.70 2.18 -35.83
N TYR A 77 18.00 2.32 -36.09
CA TYR A 77 18.95 1.22 -36.02
C TYR A 77 19.01 0.60 -34.62
N ARG A 78 19.13 1.39 -33.54
CA ARG A 78 19.11 0.87 -32.16
C ARG A 78 17.83 0.10 -31.85
N LEU A 79 16.68 0.55 -32.36
CA LEU A 79 15.41 -0.15 -32.17
C LEU A 79 15.37 -1.50 -32.91
N LEU A 80 15.85 -1.54 -34.15
CA LEU A 80 15.92 -2.77 -34.94
C LEU A 80 16.98 -3.73 -34.40
N ASP A 81 18.09 -3.22 -33.88
CA ASP A 81 19.12 -4.00 -33.21
C ASP A 81 18.57 -4.63 -31.92
N ALA A 82 17.83 -3.88 -31.10
CA ALA A 82 17.13 -4.42 -29.94
C ALA A 82 16.11 -5.51 -30.34
N ALA A 83 15.43 -5.35 -31.47
CA ALA A 83 14.53 -6.36 -32.02
C ALA A 83 15.29 -7.63 -32.43
N HIS A 84 16.46 -7.47 -33.04
CA HIS A 84 17.33 -8.57 -33.48
C HIS A 84 17.94 -9.36 -32.31
N HIS A 85 18.04 -8.77 -31.13
CA HIS A 85 18.44 -9.47 -29.91
C HIS A 85 17.32 -10.29 -29.25
N ALA A 86 16.15 -10.43 -29.88
CA ALA A 86 15.11 -11.32 -29.38
C ALA A 86 15.56 -12.79 -29.41
N PRO A 87 15.13 -13.61 -28.43
CA PRO A 87 15.39 -15.04 -28.50
C PRO A 87 14.65 -15.65 -29.69
N SER A 88 15.31 -16.59 -30.37
CA SER A 88 14.73 -17.29 -31.50
C SER A 88 14.95 -18.79 -31.42
N VAL A 89 13.96 -19.55 -31.88
CA VAL A 89 14.04 -21.01 -31.95
C VAL A 89 15.24 -21.44 -32.79
N GLY A 90 16.05 -22.35 -32.25
CA GLY A 90 17.28 -22.80 -32.92
C GLY A 90 18.27 -21.69 -33.29
N PHE A 91 18.15 -20.50 -32.69
CA PHE A 91 18.92 -19.30 -33.05
C PHE A 91 18.75 -18.83 -34.51
N MET A 92 17.62 -19.19 -35.15
CA MET A 92 17.41 -18.97 -36.59
C MET A 92 17.14 -17.51 -37.01
N GLN A 93 16.75 -16.64 -36.07
CA GLN A 93 16.45 -15.22 -36.31
C GLN A 93 15.57 -15.00 -37.57
N PRO A 94 14.34 -15.52 -37.59
CA PRO A 94 13.54 -15.66 -38.82
C PRO A 94 13.05 -14.34 -39.40
N TRP A 95 13.25 -13.22 -38.70
CA TRP A 95 12.66 -11.95 -39.06
C TRP A 95 13.44 -11.18 -40.13
N ASN A 96 12.71 -10.33 -40.86
CA ASN A 96 13.26 -9.20 -41.60
C ASN A 96 12.43 -7.94 -41.30
N PHE A 97 13.01 -6.78 -41.57
CA PHE A 97 12.36 -5.48 -41.36
C PHE A 97 12.28 -4.72 -42.68
N VAL A 98 11.09 -4.26 -43.05
CA VAL A 98 10.90 -3.36 -44.19
C VAL A 98 10.55 -1.98 -43.64
N ILE A 99 11.44 -1.02 -43.80
CA ILE A 99 11.21 0.38 -43.44
C ILE A 99 10.43 1.05 -44.59
N ILE A 100 9.32 1.71 -44.27
CA ILE A 100 8.37 2.26 -45.23
C ILE A 100 8.19 3.75 -44.93
N GLU A 101 8.93 4.59 -45.65
CA GLU A 101 8.86 6.04 -45.56
C GLU A 101 8.07 6.65 -46.72
N ASP A 102 8.01 5.97 -47.88
CA ASP A 102 7.31 6.43 -49.07
C ASP A 102 5.83 6.70 -48.75
N ILE A 103 5.44 7.96 -48.86
CA ILE A 103 4.09 8.42 -48.57
C ILE A 103 3.05 7.81 -49.51
N THR A 104 3.43 7.45 -50.74
CA THR A 104 2.56 6.80 -51.73
C THR A 104 2.24 5.38 -51.31
N ILE A 105 3.23 4.64 -50.81
CA ILE A 105 3.02 3.30 -50.26
C ILE A 105 2.15 3.39 -49.00
N ARG A 106 2.47 4.29 -48.08
CA ARG A 106 1.67 4.49 -46.86
C ARG A 106 0.23 4.92 -47.15
N ARG A 107 0.00 5.72 -48.21
CA ARG A 107 -1.35 6.07 -48.68
C ARG A 107 -2.15 4.85 -49.09
N LYS A 108 -1.58 3.97 -49.91
CA LYS A 108 -2.23 2.72 -50.34
C LYS A 108 -2.57 1.82 -49.14
N ILE A 109 -1.68 1.75 -48.14
CA ILE A 109 -1.92 0.97 -46.91
C ILE A 109 -3.03 1.61 -46.07
N TYR A 110 -3.07 2.94 -45.98
CA TYR A 110 -4.15 3.66 -45.33
C TYR A 110 -5.50 3.47 -46.02
N ASP A 111 -5.53 3.51 -47.36
CA ASP A 111 -6.74 3.28 -48.14
C ASP A 111 -7.26 1.85 -47.94
N HIS A 112 -6.34 0.86 -47.92
CA HIS A 112 -6.68 -0.53 -47.57
C HIS A 112 -7.22 -0.65 -46.14
N PHE A 113 -6.61 0.05 -45.18
CA PHE A 113 -7.14 0.11 -43.81
C PHE A 113 -8.58 0.65 -43.80
N LEU A 114 -8.89 1.71 -44.55
CA LEU A 114 -10.26 2.25 -44.60
C LEU A 114 -11.26 1.20 -45.10
N GLU A 115 -10.92 0.47 -46.16
CA GLU A 115 -11.75 -0.58 -46.73
C GLU A 115 -11.98 -1.73 -45.73
N VAL A 116 -10.91 -2.25 -45.11
CA VAL A 116 -11.00 -3.35 -44.14
C VAL A 116 -11.74 -2.89 -42.87
N ASN A 117 -11.50 -1.66 -42.42
CA ASN A 117 -12.16 -1.10 -41.25
C ASN A 117 -13.65 -0.89 -41.49
N GLU A 118 -14.08 -0.45 -42.67
CA GLU A 118 -15.49 -0.37 -43.03
C GLU A 118 -16.16 -1.76 -42.98
N ARG A 119 -15.49 -2.78 -43.52
CA ARG A 119 -15.93 -4.19 -43.41
C ARG A 119 -16.02 -4.64 -41.95
N ALA A 120 -15.08 -4.23 -41.09
CA ALA A 120 -15.05 -4.57 -39.67
C ALA A 120 -16.17 -3.88 -38.86
N VAL A 121 -16.42 -2.59 -39.11
CA VAL A 121 -17.52 -1.81 -38.50
C VAL A 121 -18.86 -2.51 -38.72
N ASN A 122 -19.09 -3.06 -39.91
CA ASN A 122 -20.34 -3.74 -40.25
C ASN A 122 -20.55 -5.10 -39.56
N ARG A 123 -19.57 -5.60 -38.80
CA ARG A 123 -19.73 -6.78 -37.95
C ARG A 123 -20.33 -6.47 -36.58
N TYR A 124 -20.38 -5.19 -36.18
CA TYR A 124 -20.95 -4.76 -34.91
C TYR A 124 -22.36 -4.20 -35.08
N GLN A 125 -23.22 -4.42 -34.09
CA GLN A 125 -24.59 -3.90 -34.02
C GLN A 125 -24.71 -2.86 -32.89
N ASP A 126 -25.73 -2.00 -32.98
CA ASP A 126 -26.18 -1.05 -31.95
C ASP A 126 -25.05 -0.21 -31.33
N ASP A 127 -25.06 -0.05 -30.00
CA ASP A 127 -24.12 0.78 -29.24
C ASP A 127 -22.66 0.38 -29.43
N ARG A 128 -22.37 -0.89 -29.72
CA ARG A 128 -21.00 -1.35 -30.03
C ARG A 128 -20.50 -0.81 -31.36
N LYS A 129 -21.38 -0.67 -32.36
CA LYS A 129 -21.02 -0.09 -33.66
C LYS A 129 -20.62 1.39 -33.50
N VAL A 130 -21.42 2.15 -32.74
CA VAL A 130 -21.13 3.57 -32.42
C VAL A 130 -19.80 3.69 -31.70
N LYS A 131 -19.61 2.87 -30.65
CA LYS A 131 -18.39 2.89 -29.84
C LYS A 131 -17.15 2.54 -30.66
N TYR A 132 -17.20 1.49 -31.47
CA TYR A 132 -16.09 1.09 -32.35
C TYR A 132 -15.73 2.21 -33.33
N SER A 133 -16.73 2.83 -33.95
CA SER A 133 -16.53 3.88 -34.96
C SER A 133 -15.89 5.16 -34.39
N SER A 134 -15.96 5.36 -33.07
CA SER A 134 -15.30 6.50 -32.39
C SER A 134 -13.81 6.29 -32.11
N LEU A 135 -13.29 5.07 -32.28
CA LEU A 135 -11.91 4.74 -31.94
C LEU A 135 -10.93 5.22 -33.01
N LYS A 136 -9.82 5.84 -32.59
CA LYS A 136 -8.68 6.07 -33.48
C LYS A 136 -7.86 4.78 -33.61
N LEU A 137 -8.15 3.99 -34.64
CA LEU A 137 -7.58 2.65 -34.82
C LEU A 137 -6.29 2.60 -35.66
N GLN A 138 -5.88 3.71 -36.27
CA GLN A 138 -4.67 3.78 -37.10
C GLN A 138 -3.81 5.01 -36.82
N GLY A 139 -2.52 4.92 -37.17
CA GLY A 139 -1.58 6.05 -37.19
C GLY A 139 -0.62 6.02 -38.39
N ILE A 140 -0.99 5.33 -39.47
CA ILE A 140 -0.18 5.02 -40.66
C ILE A 140 0.42 6.29 -41.28
N LEU A 141 -0.44 7.27 -41.57
CA LEU A 141 -0.02 8.53 -42.20
C LEU A 141 0.47 9.58 -41.19
N ASP A 142 0.06 9.47 -39.93
CA ASP A 142 0.45 10.39 -38.87
C ASP A 142 1.90 10.13 -38.42
N SER A 143 2.31 8.86 -38.39
CA SER A 143 3.69 8.49 -38.03
C SER A 143 4.65 8.87 -39.15
N PRO A 144 5.84 9.42 -38.84
CA PRO A 144 6.87 9.66 -39.85
C PRO A 144 7.34 8.38 -40.54
N ILE A 145 7.36 7.24 -39.83
CA ILE A 145 7.91 5.97 -40.32
C ILE A 145 6.98 4.80 -40.02
N ASN A 146 6.84 3.88 -40.97
CA ASN A 146 6.22 2.57 -40.75
C ASN A 146 7.25 1.47 -40.93
N ILE A 147 7.12 0.39 -40.17
CA ILE A 147 8.04 -0.75 -40.20
C ILE A 147 7.23 -2.03 -40.26
N LEU A 148 7.44 -2.84 -41.29
CA LEU A 148 6.87 -4.17 -41.38
C LEU A 148 7.88 -5.21 -40.88
N PHE A 149 7.48 -5.96 -39.88
CA PHE A 149 8.17 -7.17 -39.43
C PHE A 149 7.65 -8.34 -40.22
N THR A 150 8.56 -9.10 -40.83
CA THR A 150 8.24 -10.33 -41.57
C THR A 150 8.88 -11.54 -40.92
N CYS A 151 8.44 -12.75 -41.28
CA CYS A 151 9.00 -14.02 -40.85
C CYS A 151 9.30 -14.87 -42.08
N ASP A 152 10.58 -15.09 -42.38
CA ASP A 152 11.05 -16.02 -43.39
C ASP A 152 10.93 -17.45 -42.85
N ARG A 153 9.94 -18.20 -43.37
CA ARG A 153 9.69 -19.58 -42.94
C ARG A 153 10.74 -20.56 -43.45
N ASN A 154 11.62 -20.16 -44.37
CA ASN A 154 12.61 -21.05 -44.97
C ASN A 154 14.04 -20.78 -44.48
N ARG A 155 14.23 -19.78 -43.60
CA ARG A 155 15.54 -19.47 -43.02
C ARG A 155 16.13 -20.70 -42.34
N ASP A 156 17.39 -20.98 -42.66
CA ASP A 156 18.16 -22.14 -42.21
C ASP A 156 17.58 -23.52 -42.59
N GLY A 157 16.67 -23.55 -43.56
CA GLY A 157 16.11 -24.77 -44.13
C GLY A 157 15.06 -25.46 -43.25
N GLU A 158 14.79 -26.74 -43.53
CA GLU A 158 13.70 -27.49 -42.88
C GLU A 158 14.04 -27.99 -41.47
N ASN A 159 15.32 -28.24 -41.21
CA ASN A 159 15.79 -28.96 -40.00
C ASN A 159 16.39 -28.02 -38.95
N VAL A 160 15.63 -27.01 -38.54
CA VAL A 160 16.01 -26.09 -37.46
C VAL A 160 15.62 -26.68 -36.10
N LEU A 161 16.56 -26.67 -35.15
CA LEU A 161 16.38 -27.21 -33.80
C LEU A 161 15.14 -26.62 -33.11
N GLY A 162 14.24 -27.47 -32.62
CA GLY A 162 12.97 -27.09 -31.98
C GLY A 162 11.86 -26.69 -32.96
N ARG A 163 12.21 -26.03 -34.06
CA ARG A 163 11.25 -25.61 -35.09
C ARG A 163 10.72 -26.77 -35.93
N SER A 164 11.53 -27.80 -36.16
CA SER A 164 11.08 -29.01 -36.85
C SER A 164 9.92 -29.72 -36.13
N THR A 165 9.83 -29.56 -34.80
CA THR A 165 8.73 -30.10 -33.98
C THR A 165 7.51 -29.17 -33.96
N ASN A 166 7.72 -27.86 -33.83
CA ASN A 166 6.65 -26.87 -33.83
C ASN A 166 6.96 -25.77 -34.84
N LYS A 167 6.31 -25.84 -36.01
CA LYS A 167 6.60 -24.96 -37.14
C LYS A 167 6.35 -23.48 -36.84
N ASP A 168 5.48 -23.12 -35.92
CA ASP A 168 5.10 -21.73 -35.65
C ASP A 168 6.01 -21.04 -34.64
N THR A 169 7.02 -21.75 -34.12
CA THR A 169 8.05 -21.16 -33.27
C THR A 169 8.87 -20.07 -33.96
N ASP A 170 8.92 -20.08 -35.30
CA ASP A 170 9.50 -18.99 -36.11
C ASP A 170 8.66 -17.70 -36.00
N ILE A 171 7.33 -17.82 -36.08
CA ILE A 171 6.38 -16.72 -35.85
C ILE A 171 6.49 -16.21 -34.41
N TYR A 172 6.53 -17.11 -33.42
CA TYR A 172 6.67 -16.70 -32.01
C TYR A 172 7.97 -15.94 -31.76
N SER A 173 9.08 -16.39 -32.35
CA SER A 173 10.37 -15.69 -32.30
C SER A 173 10.25 -14.28 -32.90
N THR A 174 9.54 -14.14 -34.03
CA THR A 174 9.29 -12.83 -34.65
C THR A 174 8.43 -11.92 -33.76
N CYS A 175 7.41 -12.45 -33.08
CA CYS A 175 6.62 -11.68 -32.12
C CYS A 175 7.44 -11.14 -30.94
N LEU A 176 8.46 -11.89 -30.49
CA LEU A 176 9.39 -11.42 -29.46
C LEU A 176 10.27 -10.27 -29.98
N ALA A 177 10.73 -10.34 -31.24
CA ALA A 177 11.43 -9.23 -31.89
C ALA A 177 10.58 -7.95 -31.94
N VAL A 178 9.29 -8.09 -32.30
CA VAL A 178 8.34 -6.96 -32.28
C VAL A 178 8.19 -6.39 -30.87
N GLN A 179 8.09 -7.25 -29.85
CA GLN A 179 7.96 -6.81 -28.46
C GLN A 179 9.22 -6.07 -27.96
N ASN A 180 10.42 -6.55 -28.29
CA ASN A 180 11.68 -5.88 -27.96
C ASN A 180 11.76 -4.50 -28.61
N PHE A 181 11.47 -4.41 -29.91
CA PHE A 181 11.39 -3.15 -30.65
C PHE A 181 10.44 -2.15 -29.95
N TRP A 182 9.26 -2.61 -29.53
CA TRP A 182 8.25 -1.77 -28.90
C TRP A 182 8.68 -1.25 -27.52
N LEU A 183 9.37 -2.08 -26.74
CA LEU A 183 9.94 -1.69 -25.44
C LEU A 183 11.09 -0.70 -25.60
N ALA A 184 11.99 -0.94 -26.56
CA ALA A 184 13.07 -0.04 -26.88
C ALA A 184 12.54 1.33 -27.35
N ALA A 185 11.52 1.34 -28.23
CA ALA A 185 10.88 2.58 -28.68
C ALA A 185 10.33 3.38 -27.50
N ARG A 186 9.69 2.71 -26.54
CA ARG A 186 9.19 3.36 -25.32
C ARG A 186 10.32 3.94 -24.47
N ALA A 187 11.45 3.24 -24.34
CA ALA A 187 12.62 3.68 -23.58
C ALA A 187 13.28 4.93 -24.22
N GLU A 188 13.36 4.96 -25.55
CA GLU A 188 13.84 6.09 -26.36
C GLU A 188 12.84 7.27 -26.42
N GLY A 189 11.72 7.19 -25.69
CA GLY A 189 10.71 8.26 -25.65
C GLY A 189 9.81 8.34 -26.89
N LEU A 190 9.87 7.34 -27.76
CA LEU A 190 9.02 7.21 -28.94
C LEU A 190 7.73 6.43 -28.62
N GLY A 191 6.74 6.64 -29.48
CA GLY A 191 5.52 5.87 -29.54
C GLY A 191 5.63 4.87 -30.69
N ALA A 192 5.18 3.64 -30.45
CA ALA A 192 4.95 2.68 -31.51
C ALA A 192 3.54 2.13 -31.43
N GLY A 193 3.03 1.67 -32.57
CA GLY A 193 1.67 1.18 -32.67
C GLY A 193 1.47 0.09 -33.72
N TRP A 194 0.83 -1.02 -33.32
CA TRP A 194 0.61 -2.18 -34.20
C TRP A 194 -0.69 -2.03 -35.01
N MET A 195 -0.62 -1.97 -36.33
CA MET A 195 -1.79 -1.98 -37.22
C MET A 195 -2.22 -3.42 -37.52
N SER A 196 -3.38 -3.83 -37.04
CA SER A 196 -3.91 -5.20 -37.25
C SER A 196 -5.10 -5.26 -38.22
N ILE A 197 -5.68 -4.12 -38.60
CA ILE A 197 -6.83 -4.03 -39.51
C ILE A 197 -6.29 -3.88 -40.94
N LEU A 198 -5.55 -4.90 -41.37
CA LEU A 198 -4.88 -5.00 -42.67
C LEU A 198 -4.90 -6.47 -43.10
N GLU A 199 -4.95 -6.74 -44.41
CA GLU A 199 -4.90 -8.11 -44.92
C GLU A 199 -3.48 -8.42 -45.41
N SER A 200 -2.91 -9.55 -44.96
CA SER A 200 -1.52 -9.91 -45.24
C SER A 200 -1.25 -10.14 -46.73
N GLY A 201 -2.25 -10.61 -47.50
CA GLY A 201 -2.14 -10.76 -48.96
C GLY A 201 -1.95 -9.42 -49.69
N PHE A 202 -2.68 -8.39 -49.29
CA PHE A 202 -2.51 -7.04 -49.85
C PHE A 202 -1.11 -6.48 -49.55
N ILE A 203 -0.65 -6.59 -48.30
CA ILE A 203 0.69 -6.11 -47.91
C ILE A 203 1.78 -6.84 -48.69
N ARG A 204 1.60 -8.15 -48.90
CA ARG A 204 2.50 -8.98 -49.68
C ARG A 204 2.61 -8.49 -51.13
N GLU A 205 1.47 -8.30 -51.79
CA GLU A 205 1.44 -7.83 -53.18
C GLU A 205 2.03 -6.42 -53.31
N LEU A 206 1.60 -5.50 -52.44
CA LEU A 206 2.04 -4.10 -52.48
C LEU A 206 3.55 -3.92 -52.28
N LEU A 207 4.15 -4.73 -51.41
CA LEU A 207 5.57 -4.65 -51.07
C LEU A 207 6.41 -5.74 -51.75
N GLU A 208 5.84 -6.46 -52.72
CA GLU A 208 6.51 -7.51 -53.49
C GLU A 208 7.17 -8.60 -52.61
N ILE A 209 6.50 -8.98 -51.52
CA ILE A 209 7.05 -9.93 -50.53
C ILE A 209 6.92 -11.37 -51.06
N PRO A 210 8.00 -12.17 -51.13
CA PRO A 210 7.96 -13.57 -51.55
C PRO A 210 7.01 -14.43 -50.72
N GLU A 211 6.30 -15.39 -51.32
CA GLU A 211 5.25 -16.20 -50.67
C GLU A 211 5.69 -16.86 -49.35
N HIS A 212 6.93 -17.34 -49.28
CA HIS A 212 7.50 -18.01 -48.10
C HIS A 212 7.81 -17.07 -46.93
N ILE A 213 7.77 -15.76 -47.14
CA ILE A 213 7.96 -14.73 -46.11
C ILE A 213 6.58 -14.27 -45.64
N LEU A 214 6.28 -14.37 -44.35
CA LEU A 214 5.00 -13.94 -43.79
C LEU A 214 5.08 -12.51 -43.25
N PRO A 215 4.18 -11.59 -43.65
CA PRO A 215 3.97 -10.34 -42.91
C PRO A 215 3.41 -10.64 -41.51
N ILE A 216 4.11 -10.21 -40.44
CA ILE A 216 3.72 -10.48 -39.05
C ILE A 216 3.15 -9.25 -38.36
N ALA A 217 3.90 -8.14 -38.34
CA ALA A 217 3.50 -6.93 -37.62
C ALA A 217 3.77 -5.68 -38.44
N TYR A 218 2.71 -4.91 -38.72
CA TYR A 218 2.84 -3.60 -39.34
C TYR A 218 2.85 -2.53 -38.24
N MET A 219 4.02 -1.96 -37.97
CA MET A 219 4.24 -1.02 -36.89
C MET A 219 4.31 0.42 -37.42
N THR A 220 3.66 1.33 -36.71
CA THR A 220 3.82 2.79 -36.86
C THR A 220 4.79 3.28 -35.79
N LEU A 221 5.67 4.24 -36.12
CA LEU A 221 6.69 4.75 -35.19
C LEU A 221 6.80 6.28 -35.30
N GLY A 222 6.86 6.97 -34.16
CA GLY A 222 7.00 8.42 -34.12
C GLY A 222 7.02 8.98 -32.70
N LYS A 223 7.35 10.27 -32.57
CA LYS A 223 7.21 10.97 -31.29
C LYS A 223 5.71 11.20 -31.00
N PRO A 224 5.16 10.69 -29.89
CA PRO A 224 3.73 10.76 -29.62
C PRO A 224 3.30 12.21 -29.34
N VAL A 225 2.10 12.60 -29.77
CA VAL A 225 1.51 13.91 -29.39
C VAL A 225 1.24 13.95 -27.88
N TRP A 226 0.75 12.83 -27.36
CA TRP A 226 0.52 12.58 -25.94
C TRP A 226 0.61 11.06 -25.70
N VAL A 227 0.93 10.67 -24.46
CA VAL A 227 0.96 9.27 -24.05
C VAL A 227 -0.15 9.07 -23.01
N PRO A 228 -1.16 8.20 -23.27
CA PRO A 228 -2.25 8.02 -22.33
C PRO A 228 -1.76 7.28 -21.08
N LYS A 229 -2.33 7.65 -19.93
CA LYS A 229 -2.03 7.00 -18.65
C LYS A 229 -2.42 5.53 -18.64
N GLU A 230 -3.44 5.13 -19.40
CA GLU A 230 -3.94 3.76 -19.52
C GLU A 230 -4.17 3.38 -21.01
N PRO A 231 -4.39 2.11 -21.36
CA PRO A 231 -4.71 1.72 -22.74
C PRO A 231 -5.96 2.45 -23.26
N MET A 232 -5.95 2.90 -24.52
CA MET A 232 -7.08 3.65 -25.11
C MET A 232 -8.41 2.88 -24.99
N LEU A 233 -8.39 1.58 -25.30
CA LEU A 233 -9.57 0.72 -25.20
C LEU A 233 -10.12 0.62 -23.77
N GLU A 234 -9.26 0.75 -22.76
CA GLU A 234 -9.69 0.77 -21.36
C GLU A 234 -10.28 2.13 -20.98
N SER A 235 -9.64 3.22 -21.38
CA SER A 235 -10.11 4.59 -21.09
C SER A 235 -11.49 4.92 -21.66
N VAL A 236 -11.82 4.34 -22.83
CA VAL A 236 -13.14 4.49 -23.45
C VAL A 236 -14.14 3.41 -23.01
N GLY A 237 -13.74 2.52 -22.10
CA GLY A 237 -14.55 1.42 -21.57
C GLY A 237 -14.88 0.34 -22.61
N TRP A 238 -14.06 0.16 -23.66
CA TRP A 238 -14.21 -0.93 -24.62
C TRP A 238 -13.93 -2.29 -23.97
N LYS A 239 -12.85 -2.37 -23.19
CA LYS A 239 -12.50 -3.54 -22.37
C LYS A 239 -11.56 -3.13 -21.23
N HIS A 240 -11.71 -3.73 -20.06
CA HIS A 240 -10.80 -3.58 -18.93
C HIS A 240 -9.76 -4.70 -18.89
N ARG A 241 -8.60 -4.43 -18.27
CA ARG A 241 -7.60 -5.46 -18.02
C ARG A 241 -8.17 -6.53 -17.08
N GLU A 242 -8.06 -7.80 -17.46
CA GLU A 242 -8.45 -8.93 -16.60
C GLU A 242 -7.55 -8.97 -15.35
N ASN A 243 -8.08 -9.44 -14.23
CA ASN A 243 -7.28 -9.66 -13.04
C ASN A 243 -6.24 -10.76 -13.30
N LEU A 244 -4.97 -10.50 -12.99
CA LEU A 244 -3.88 -11.46 -13.20
C LEU A 244 -4.15 -12.80 -12.49
N HIS A 245 -4.73 -12.78 -11.29
CA HIS A 245 -5.05 -14.02 -10.55
C HIS A 245 -6.05 -14.90 -11.30
N ASP A 246 -6.94 -14.30 -12.09
CA ASP A 246 -7.89 -15.03 -12.93
C ASP A 246 -7.23 -15.62 -14.19
N LEU A 247 -5.97 -15.33 -14.45
CA LEU A 247 -5.21 -15.88 -15.57
C LEU A 247 -4.17 -16.92 -15.13
N ILE A 248 -3.99 -17.13 -13.83
CA ILE A 248 -2.98 -18.05 -13.29
C ILE A 248 -3.63 -19.38 -12.90
N PHE A 249 -3.10 -20.45 -13.49
CA PHE A 249 -3.47 -21.82 -13.16
C PHE A 249 -2.26 -22.56 -12.57
N LYS A 250 -2.50 -23.39 -11.54
CA LYS A 250 -1.48 -24.21 -10.89
C LYS A 250 -1.46 -25.60 -11.52
N ASP A 251 -0.33 -25.97 -12.10
CA ASP A 251 0.01 -27.28 -12.68
C ASP A 251 -0.85 -27.75 -13.87
N LYS A 252 -2.17 -27.57 -13.82
CA LYS A 252 -3.13 -27.98 -14.85
C LYS A 252 -4.11 -26.85 -15.17
N TRP A 253 -4.59 -26.84 -16.41
CA TRP A 253 -5.66 -25.93 -16.84
C TRP A 253 -6.91 -26.11 -15.97
N GLY A 254 -7.53 -24.99 -15.58
CA GLY A 254 -8.71 -24.99 -14.72
C GLY A 254 -8.43 -24.98 -13.21
N ILE A 255 -7.24 -25.38 -12.76
CA ILE A 255 -6.89 -25.33 -11.32
C ILE A 255 -6.36 -23.93 -11.00
N LYS A 256 -7.14 -23.09 -10.33
CA LYS A 256 -6.67 -21.74 -9.93
C LYS A 256 -5.61 -21.81 -8.85
N LEU A 257 -4.58 -20.99 -8.98
CA LEU A 257 -3.60 -20.78 -7.93
C LEU A 257 -4.20 -19.82 -6.90
N SER A 258 -4.19 -20.18 -5.60
CA SER A 258 -4.82 -19.33 -4.59
C SER A 258 -4.08 -17.99 -4.50
N PRO A 259 -4.76 -16.84 -4.35
CA PRO A 259 -4.11 -15.53 -4.29
C PRO A 259 -2.99 -15.46 -3.24
N ASN A 260 -3.19 -16.13 -2.10
CA ASN A 260 -2.22 -16.18 -1.00
C ASN A 260 -0.99 -17.06 -1.29
N SER A 261 -1.08 -18.00 -2.24
CA SER A 261 0.05 -18.89 -2.57
C SER A 261 1.11 -18.24 -3.47
N LEU A 262 0.74 -17.18 -4.18
CA LEU A 262 1.67 -16.31 -4.94
C LEU A 262 2.00 -15.00 -4.22
N ALA A 263 1.51 -14.81 -2.99
CA ALA A 263 1.98 -13.76 -2.10
C ALA A 263 3.42 -14.07 -1.63
N ARG A 264 4.34 -14.22 -2.58
CA ARG A 264 5.75 -13.90 -2.39
C ARG A 264 5.84 -12.42 -2.65
N ASP A 265 6.12 -11.68 -1.59
CA ASP A 265 6.50 -10.27 -1.58
C ASP A 265 7.33 -9.90 -2.82
N VAL A 266 6.70 -9.25 -3.79
CA VAL A 266 7.36 -8.60 -4.94
C VAL A 266 8.03 -7.27 -4.48
N SER A 267 8.06 -7.02 -3.17
CA SER A 267 8.72 -5.91 -2.49
C SER A 267 10.19 -6.19 -2.10
N LYS A 268 10.70 -7.41 -2.36
CA LYS A 268 12.05 -7.83 -1.92
C LYS A 268 13.24 -7.40 -2.78
N GLU A 269 13.04 -6.62 -3.83
CA GLU A 269 14.12 -6.04 -4.66
C GLU A 269 14.03 -4.51 -4.73
N THR A 270 13.71 -3.88 -3.62
CA THR A 270 14.48 -2.71 -3.21
C THR A 270 15.46 -3.23 -2.19
N GLN A 271 16.76 -2.97 -2.36
CA GLN A 271 17.81 -3.24 -1.39
C GLN A 271 17.26 -3.25 0.04
N ASN A 272 17.62 -4.27 0.81
CA ASN A 272 17.20 -4.51 2.20
C ASN A 272 17.77 -3.43 3.16
N ILE A 273 17.73 -2.16 2.75
CA ILE A 273 18.04 -1.01 3.58
C ILE A 273 16.94 -0.90 4.62
N SER A 274 17.33 -0.92 5.88
CA SER A 274 16.46 -0.62 7.01
C SER A 274 15.79 0.74 6.81
N PRO A 275 14.62 0.98 7.45
CA PRO A 275 14.00 2.30 7.44
C PRO A 275 14.97 3.43 7.85
N GLN A 276 15.91 3.15 8.76
CA GLN A 276 16.97 4.08 9.14
C GLN A 276 17.94 4.38 7.97
N GLU A 277 18.47 3.35 7.31
CA GLU A 277 19.38 3.54 6.17
C GLU A 277 18.71 4.29 5.03
N ARG A 278 17.42 4.02 4.77
CA ARG A 278 16.65 4.81 3.83
C ARG A 278 16.56 6.27 4.26
N LEU A 279 16.14 6.56 5.49
CA LEU A 279 16.04 7.93 6.00
C LEU A 279 17.36 8.69 5.92
N ASP A 280 18.48 8.02 6.18
CA ASP A 280 19.83 8.57 6.10
C ASP A 280 20.27 8.86 4.65
N SER A 281 19.72 8.14 3.68
CA SER A 281 20.01 8.29 2.25
C SER A 281 19.20 9.39 1.56
N LEU A 282 18.07 9.83 2.15
CA LEU A 282 17.22 10.88 1.60
C LEU A 282 17.99 12.20 1.47
N THR A 283 17.64 13.02 0.47
CA THR A 283 18.24 14.33 0.14
C THR A 283 18.04 15.41 1.22
N LYS A 284 18.58 15.15 2.40
CA LYS A 284 18.51 15.97 3.60
C LYS A 284 19.72 15.67 4.51
N PRO A 285 20.14 16.58 5.40
CA PRO A 285 21.07 16.23 6.45
C PRO A 285 20.51 15.10 7.33
N LYS A 286 21.39 14.27 7.89
CA LYS A 286 20.97 13.20 8.81
C LYS A 286 20.19 13.78 9.98
N HIS A 287 19.12 13.10 10.37
CA HIS A 287 18.21 13.51 11.47
C HIS A 287 17.49 14.86 11.28
N SER A 288 17.57 15.51 10.12
CA SER A 288 17.03 16.86 9.94
C SER A 288 15.50 16.93 9.91
N LEU A 289 14.78 15.81 9.75
CA LEU A 289 13.32 15.76 9.93
C LEU A 289 12.93 15.53 11.40
N GLY A 290 13.91 15.31 12.30
CA GLY A 290 13.70 15.21 13.74
C GLY A 290 12.81 14.04 14.13
N PHE A 291 11.86 14.29 15.03
CA PHE A 291 11.05 13.24 15.67
C PHE A 291 10.18 12.44 14.68
N ILE A 292 9.87 12.98 13.50
CA ILE A 292 9.12 12.23 12.50
C ILE A 292 9.91 11.03 11.99
N GLU A 293 11.25 11.10 11.95
CA GLU A 293 12.10 9.97 11.54
C GLU A 293 11.92 8.78 12.50
N GLU A 294 11.94 9.05 13.81
CA GLU A 294 11.70 8.06 14.85
C GLU A 294 10.28 7.44 14.73
N CYS A 295 9.28 8.28 14.45
CA CYS A 295 7.92 7.82 14.25
C CYS A 295 7.77 6.90 13.04
N ILE A 296 8.46 7.21 11.93
CA ILE A 296 8.44 6.40 10.71
C ILE A 296 9.13 5.06 10.91
N ILE A 297 10.27 5.05 11.61
CA ILE A 297 10.94 3.80 11.98
C ILE A 297 10.01 2.94 12.83
N LYS A 298 9.37 3.54 13.86
CA LYS A 298 8.42 2.83 14.71
C LYS A 298 7.23 2.26 13.92
N LEU A 299 6.63 3.05 13.01
CA LEU A 299 5.56 2.60 12.13
C LEU A 299 6.00 1.43 11.25
N ALA A 300 7.19 1.53 10.64
CA ALA A 300 7.77 0.47 9.82
C ALA A 300 7.98 -0.83 10.61
N THR A 301 8.46 -0.72 11.85
CA THR A 301 8.65 -1.86 12.76
C THR A 301 7.33 -2.53 13.13
N ILE A 302 6.33 -1.75 13.56
CA ILE A 302 5.02 -2.28 13.95
C ILE A 302 4.34 -3.00 12.77
N GLN A 303 4.32 -2.33 11.60
CA GLN A 303 3.67 -2.87 10.41
C GLN A 303 4.48 -3.98 9.72
N GLN A 304 5.73 -4.20 10.15
CA GLN A 304 6.69 -5.10 9.51
C GLN A 304 6.86 -4.81 8.02
N LYS A 305 6.91 -3.52 7.67
CA LYS A 305 7.04 -3.04 6.28
C LYS A 305 8.26 -2.13 6.17
N GLN A 306 9.10 -2.34 5.16
CA GLN A 306 10.20 -1.43 4.85
C GLN A 306 9.69 0.00 4.56
N PHE A 307 8.53 0.10 3.91
CA PHE A 307 7.83 1.35 3.65
C PHE A 307 6.49 1.36 4.40
N PRO A 308 6.40 2.05 5.55
CA PRO A 308 5.16 2.11 6.30
C PRO A 308 4.06 2.79 5.47
N SER A 309 2.82 2.39 5.74
CA SER A 309 1.61 2.93 5.11
C SER A 309 0.77 3.68 6.14
N SER A 310 0.04 4.68 5.66
CA SER A 310 -0.87 5.53 6.41
C SER A 310 -2.12 5.84 5.60
N LYS A 311 -2.49 4.91 4.69
CA LYS A 311 -3.52 5.11 3.69
C LYS A 311 -4.91 4.98 4.31
N GLU A 312 -5.15 3.85 4.98
CA GLU A 312 -6.43 3.58 5.65
C GLU A 312 -6.26 3.90 7.14
N LYS A 313 -6.99 4.89 7.66
CA LYS A 313 -6.86 5.37 9.04
C LYS A 313 -8.24 5.45 9.69
N ALA A 314 -8.33 5.19 10.98
CA ALA A 314 -9.56 5.40 11.73
C ALA A 314 -9.35 5.94 13.13
N ILE A 315 -10.36 6.64 13.66
CA ILE A 315 -10.50 6.96 15.08
C ILE A 315 -11.67 6.16 15.65
N PHE A 316 -11.38 5.42 16.71
CA PHE A 316 -12.36 4.68 17.49
C PHE A 316 -12.71 5.53 18.71
N LEU A 317 -13.92 6.09 18.71
CA LEU A 317 -14.41 6.95 19.76
C LEU A 317 -15.35 6.17 20.67
N PHE A 318 -14.93 5.96 21.92
CA PHE A 318 -15.69 5.24 22.94
C PHE A 318 -16.39 6.22 23.88
N ALA A 319 -17.69 6.05 24.09
CA ALA A 319 -18.48 6.99 24.88
C ALA A 319 -19.23 6.31 26.04
N SER A 320 -19.20 6.94 27.21
CA SER A 320 -19.89 6.48 28.43
C SER A 320 -20.12 7.62 29.40
N ASP A 321 -21.21 7.58 30.18
CA ASP A 321 -21.43 8.51 31.28
C ASP A 321 -20.82 8.00 32.59
N HIS A 322 -20.46 8.94 33.47
CA HIS A 322 -19.85 8.62 34.76
C HIS A 322 -20.75 9.03 35.92
N GLY A 323 -20.98 8.12 36.87
CA GLY A 323 -21.80 8.40 38.05
C GLY A 323 -21.25 9.53 38.92
N ILE A 324 -19.94 9.78 38.88
CA ILE A 324 -19.30 10.88 39.62
C ILE A 324 -19.71 12.28 39.10
N ALA A 325 -20.25 12.38 37.89
CA ALA A 325 -20.71 13.65 37.32
C ALA A 325 -21.79 14.33 38.17
N SER A 326 -22.57 13.57 38.95
CA SER A 326 -23.60 14.08 39.87
C SER A 326 -23.05 14.98 40.99
N GLU A 327 -21.74 14.92 41.25
CA GLU A 327 -21.06 15.76 42.24
C GLU A 327 -20.78 17.19 41.75
N GLY A 328 -21.26 17.59 40.57
CA GLY A 328 -21.07 18.95 40.05
C GLY A 328 -19.60 19.28 39.75
N ILE A 329 -18.90 18.31 39.17
CA ILE A 329 -17.48 18.38 38.78
C ILE A 329 -17.26 18.76 37.31
N SER A 330 -18.34 18.98 36.57
CA SER A 330 -18.34 19.36 35.15
C SER A 330 -19.08 20.68 34.98
N ALA A 331 -18.64 21.51 34.02
CA ALA A 331 -19.41 22.68 33.58
C ALA A 331 -20.67 22.29 32.78
N TYR A 332 -20.77 21.02 32.36
CA TYR A 332 -21.82 20.50 31.51
C TYR A 332 -22.67 19.46 32.24
N ASN A 333 -23.96 19.46 31.94
CA ASN A 333 -24.90 18.44 32.41
C ASN A 333 -24.61 17.08 31.75
N SER A 334 -24.98 15.98 32.40
CA SER A 334 -24.75 14.62 31.90
C SER A 334 -25.41 14.33 30.55
N ASN A 335 -26.50 15.02 30.20
CA ASN A 335 -27.15 14.88 28.89
C ASN A 335 -26.27 15.33 27.70
N VAL A 336 -25.19 16.06 27.95
CA VAL A 336 -24.27 16.51 26.89
C VAL A 336 -23.56 15.35 26.19
N THR A 337 -23.28 14.24 26.89
CA THR A 337 -22.69 13.04 26.27
C THR A 337 -23.54 12.53 25.11
N ALA A 338 -24.85 12.40 25.33
CA ALA A 338 -25.79 11.97 24.29
C ALA A 338 -25.93 12.99 23.15
N GLN A 339 -25.96 14.29 23.48
CA GLN A 339 -26.02 15.36 22.48
C GLN A 339 -24.79 15.35 21.57
N MET A 340 -23.60 15.13 22.14
CA MET A 340 -22.37 15.04 21.36
C MET A 340 -22.34 13.81 20.46
N MET A 341 -22.89 12.67 20.89
CA MET A 341 -23.03 11.51 20.00
C MET A 341 -23.90 11.82 18.77
N TYR A 342 -25.04 12.50 18.95
CA TYR A 342 -25.82 12.97 17.82
C TYR A 342 -25.03 13.95 16.94
N MET A 343 -24.21 14.81 17.53
CA MET A 343 -23.35 15.74 16.80
C MET A 343 -22.28 15.02 15.97
N TYR A 344 -21.66 13.97 16.51
CA TYR A 344 -20.69 13.15 15.78
C TYR A 344 -21.33 12.45 14.58
N ILE A 345 -22.52 11.87 14.77
CA ILE A 345 -23.30 11.23 13.70
C ILE A 345 -23.68 12.26 12.62
N ALA A 346 -24.06 13.47 13.03
CA ALA A 346 -24.40 14.56 12.11
C ALA A 346 -23.18 15.20 11.42
N GLY A 347 -21.95 14.87 11.84
CA GLY A 347 -20.73 15.40 11.24
C GLY A 347 -20.31 16.79 11.72
N GLY A 348 -20.90 17.29 12.81
CA GLY A 348 -20.79 18.68 13.25
C GLY A 348 -19.74 18.99 14.31
N ALA A 349 -19.09 17.99 14.90
CA ALA A 349 -18.08 18.21 15.94
C ALA A 349 -16.70 18.53 15.37
N ALA A 350 -15.78 18.93 16.25
CA ALA A 350 -14.39 19.23 15.87
C ALA A 350 -13.71 17.99 15.27
N ILE A 351 -13.90 16.82 15.91
CA ILE A 351 -13.34 15.56 15.42
C ILE A 351 -13.79 15.24 13.99
N ASN A 352 -15.05 15.50 13.63
CA ASN A 352 -15.54 15.26 12.27
C ASN A 352 -14.83 16.12 11.22
N SER A 353 -14.43 17.35 11.59
CA SER A 353 -13.69 18.24 10.70
C SER A 353 -12.24 17.77 10.52
N ILE A 354 -11.61 17.32 11.60
CA ILE A 354 -10.25 16.78 11.60
C ILE A 354 -10.20 15.48 10.79
N THR A 355 -11.12 14.56 11.03
CA THR A 355 -11.13 13.24 10.37
C THR A 355 -11.38 13.38 8.86
N ARG A 356 -12.35 14.20 8.45
CA ARG A 356 -12.59 14.49 7.03
C ARG A 356 -11.39 15.14 6.36
N LYS A 357 -10.72 16.10 7.02
CA LYS A 357 -9.55 16.79 6.44
C LYS A 357 -8.36 15.84 6.25
N ASN A 358 -8.17 14.91 7.18
CA ASN A 358 -7.04 13.97 7.19
C ASN A 358 -7.38 12.60 6.59
N GLN A 359 -8.56 12.43 5.98
CA GLN A 359 -9.04 11.16 5.40
C GLN A 359 -8.98 10.01 6.42
N ILE A 360 -9.62 10.22 7.56
CA ILE A 360 -9.70 9.27 8.66
C ILE A 360 -11.17 8.87 8.83
N ASP A 361 -11.44 7.58 8.96
CA ASP A 361 -12.77 7.10 9.32
C ASP A 361 -13.07 7.38 10.80
N LEU A 362 -14.28 7.84 11.11
CA LEU A 362 -14.72 7.98 12.51
C LEU A 362 -15.68 6.84 12.84
N VAL A 363 -15.32 6.02 13.83
CA VAL A 363 -16.13 4.87 14.28
C VAL A 363 -16.56 5.13 15.73
N LEU A 364 -17.86 5.14 15.96
CA LEU A 364 -18.48 5.53 17.23
C LEU A 364 -18.98 4.31 18.00
N PHE A 365 -18.69 4.23 19.30
CA PHE A 365 -19.10 3.15 20.19
C PHE A 365 -19.79 3.71 21.43
N ASP A 366 -21.08 3.40 21.61
CA ASP A 366 -21.78 3.63 22.87
C ASP A 366 -21.48 2.48 23.83
N MET A 367 -20.63 2.73 24.83
CA MET A 367 -20.24 1.77 25.85
C MET A 367 -21.09 1.89 27.12
N GLY A 368 -21.76 3.02 27.33
CA GLY A 368 -22.43 3.26 28.60
C GLY A 368 -23.09 4.61 28.77
N ILE A 369 -23.59 5.23 27.69
CA ILE A 369 -24.26 6.53 27.78
C ILE A 369 -25.61 6.35 28.48
N ASN A 370 -25.95 7.24 29.41
CA ASN A 370 -27.25 7.26 30.07
C ASN A 370 -28.32 7.88 29.16
N HIS A 371 -28.54 7.24 28.01
CA HIS A 371 -29.52 7.63 27.00
C HIS A 371 -29.89 6.43 26.12
N ASP A 372 -31.15 6.36 25.74
CA ASP A 372 -31.62 5.37 24.78
C ASP A 372 -31.65 5.95 23.36
N PHE A 373 -30.75 5.45 22.51
CA PHE A 373 -30.66 5.85 21.12
C PHE A 373 -31.57 5.07 20.18
N ASN A 374 -32.38 4.12 20.68
CA ASN A 374 -33.32 3.32 19.89
C ASN A 374 -32.69 2.68 18.63
N ASN A 375 -31.47 2.13 18.76
CA ASN A 375 -30.70 1.55 17.66
C ASN A 375 -30.45 2.51 16.47
N ALA A 376 -30.29 3.82 16.74
CA ALA A 376 -29.95 4.79 15.71
C ALA A 376 -28.72 4.35 14.87
N PRO A 377 -28.76 4.51 13.54
CA PRO A 377 -27.62 4.19 12.67
C PRO A 377 -26.46 5.16 12.88
N GLY A 378 -25.25 4.75 12.49
CA GLY A 378 -24.04 5.59 12.56
C GLY A 378 -23.16 5.38 13.80
N MET A 379 -23.52 4.45 14.69
CA MET A 379 -22.69 4.01 15.81
C MET A 379 -22.92 2.53 16.14
N GLN A 380 -22.00 1.96 16.91
CA GLN A 380 -22.13 0.63 17.48
C GLN A 380 -22.76 0.73 18.87
N HIS A 381 -23.77 -0.11 19.13
CA HIS A 381 -24.50 -0.16 20.40
C HIS A 381 -23.93 -1.28 21.26
N LEU A 382 -22.94 -0.95 22.10
CA LEU A 382 -22.22 -1.89 22.98
C LEU A 382 -22.43 -1.54 24.46
N LYS A 383 -23.60 -0.95 24.76
CA LYS A 383 -23.91 -0.37 26.06
C LYS A 383 -23.90 -1.44 27.14
N ILE A 384 -23.01 -1.28 28.13
CA ILE A 384 -22.92 -2.14 29.31
C ILE A 384 -24.02 -1.77 30.32
N ARG A 385 -24.14 -0.47 30.60
CA ARG A 385 -25.13 0.11 31.51
C ARG A 385 -25.39 1.58 31.19
N ASN A 386 -26.45 2.15 31.72
CA ASN A 386 -26.70 3.59 31.68
C ASN A 386 -25.80 4.33 32.69
N GLY A 387 -24.56 4.59 32.30
CA GLY A 387 -23.53 5.23 33.11
C GLY A 387 -22.98 4.37 34.25
N THR A 388 -21.76 4.66 34.68
CA THR A 388 -21.16 4.00 35.86
C THR A 388 -21.81 4.45 37.17
N ARG A 389 -21.51 3.74 38.26
CA ARG A 389 -21.91 4.14 39.62
C ARG A 389 -21.05 5.32 40.08
N ASN A 390 -21.53 6.06 41.07
CA ASN A 390 -20.73 7.11 41.71
C ASN A 390 -19.69 6.45 42.63
N PHE A 391 -18.40 6.61 42.32
CA PHE A 391 -17.33 6.01 43.12
C PHE A 391 -17.25 6.51 44.57
N LEU A 392 -17.92 7.62 44.92
CA LEU A 392 -18.05 8.05 46.32
C LEU A 392 -19.04 7.20 47.11
N GLU A 393 -19.90 6.42 46.46
CA GLU A 393 -20.93 5.58 47.10
C GLU A 393 -20.58 4.08 47.04
N GLU A 394 -20.10 3.61 45.90
CA GLU A 394 -19.76 2.20 45.65
C GLU A 394 -18.79 2.11 44.46
N PRO A 395 -18.14 0.97 44.16
CA PRO A 395 -17.26 0.88 42.97
C PRO A 395 -17.98 1.29 41.68
N ALA A 396 -17.29 2.00 40.78
CA ALA A 396 -17.87 2.50 39.53
C ALA A 396 -18.49 1.37 38.67
N MET A 397 -17.82 0.23 38.60
CA MET A 397 -18.21 -0.96 37.84
C MET A 397 -18.15 -2.22 38.71
N THR A 398 -18.85 -3.28 38.31
CA THR A 398 -18.58 -4.63 38.84
C THR A 398 -17.44 -5.31 38.07
N GLN A 399 -16.95 -6.45 38.56
CA GLN A 399 -15.93 -7.24 37.86
C GLN A 399 -16.43 -7.67 36.48
N GLU A 400 -17.66 -8.15 36.39
CA GLU A 400 -18.26 -8.64 35.15
C GLU A 400 -18.47 -7.50 34.15
N GLU A 401 -18.85 -6.32 34.63
CA GLU A 401 -19.05 -5.15 33.79
C GLU A 401 -17.73 -4.63 33.19
N VAL A 402 -16.65 -4.59 33.98
CA VAL A 402 -15.33 -4.16 33.46
C VAL A 402 -14.78 -5.16 32.45
N GLU A 403 -14.97 -6.46 32.70
CA GLU A 403 -14.55 -7.54 31.80
C GLU A 403 -15.32 -7.48 30.48
N LEU A 404 -16.63 -7.25 30.52
CA LEU A 404 -17.46 -7.11 29.33
C LEU A 404 -17.07 -5.88 28.50
N ALA A 405 -16.82 -4.74 29.15
CA ALA A 405 -16.36 -3.53 28.47
C ALA A 405 -14.99 -3.74 27.81
N PHE A 406 -14.06 -4.39 28.51
CA PHE A 406 -12.73 -4.72 28.01
C PHE A 406 -12.76 -5.69 26.82
N GLU A 407 -13.50 -6.80 26.91
CA GLU A 407 -13.64 -7.74 25.80
C GLU A 407 -14.35 -7.10 24.59
N SER A 408 -15.34 -6.22 24.83
CA SER A 408 -15.94 -5.43 23.75
C SER A 408 -14.90 -4.56 23.04
N GLY A 409 -13.97 -3.95 23.78
CA GLY A 409 -12.82 -3.22 23.24
C GLY A 409 -11.93 -4.07 22.32
N LYS A 410 -11.64 -5.30 22.73
CA LYS A 410 -10.87 -6.25 21.91
C LYS A 410 -11.64 -6.64 20.65
N ASP A 411 -12.93 -6.97 20.79
CA ASP A 411 -13.76 -7.41 19.67
C ASP A 411 -13.94 -6.33 18.61
N VAL A 412 -14.04 -5.05 19.00
CA VAL A 412 -14.11 -3.97 18.00
C VAL A 412 -12.81 -3.84 17.21
N VAL A 413 -11.64 -4.05 17.81
CA VAL A 413 -10.37 -4.03 17.09
C VAL A 413 -10.22 -5.24 16.18
N LYS A 414 -10.60 -6.45 16.62
CA LYS A 414 -10.63 -7.63 15.73
C LYS A 414 -11.52 -7.42 14.51
N LYS A 415 -12.71 -6.86 14.75
CA LYS A 415 -13.75 -6.69 13.73
C LYS A 415 -13.46 -5.54 12.76
N PHE A 416 -12.96 -4.41 13.26
CA PHE A 416 -12.83 -3.18 12.50
C PHE A 416 -11.39 -2.72 12.30
N GLY A 417 -10.45 -3.12 13.17
CA GLY A 417 -9.08 -2.61 13.19
C GLY A 417 -8.20 -3.13 12.04
N THR A 418 -8.37 -4.40 11.66
CA THR A 418 -7.49 -5.09 10.68
C THR A 418 -7.52 -4.51 9.25
N LYS A 419 -8.51 -3.67 8.93
CA LYS A 419 -8.57 -2.94 7.65
C LYS A 419 -7.79 -1.62 7.64
N TYR A 420 -7.30 -1.15 8.78
CA TYR A 420 -6.61 0.12 8.91
C TYR A 420 -5.10 -0.08 9.08
N ASP A 421 -4.32 0.80 8.47
CA ASP A 421 -2.87 0.88 8.64
C ASP A 421 -2.50 1.42 10.04
N MET A 422 -3.40 2.18 10.66
CA MET A 422 -3.30 2.69 12.02
C MET A 422 -4.67 3.10 12.56
N ILE A 423 -4.86 2.98 13.87
CA ILE A 423 -6.07 3.43 14.58
C ILE A 423 -5.73 4.50 15.61
N GLY A 424 -6.70 5.34 15.91
CA GLY A 424 -6.63 6.41 16.89
C GLY A 424 -7.69 6.18 17.94
N LEU A 425 -7.42 6.56 19.18
CA LEU A 425 -8.41 6.46 20.24
C LEU A 425 -9.01 7.83 20.52
N GLY A 426 -10.32 7.85 20.70
CA GLY A 426 -11.08 8.99 21.17
C GLY A 426 -12.05 8.57 22.25
N GLU A 427 -12.52 9.54 23.01
CA GLU A 427 -13.43 9.32 24.12
C GLU A 427 -14.46 10.42 24.23
N MET A 428 -15.59 10.13 24.88
CA MET A 428 -16.58 11.12 25.24
C MET A 428 -17.31 10.68 26.51
N GLY A 429 -17.24 11.49 27.57
CA GLY A 429 -17.95 11.19 28.80
C GLY A 429 -17.88 12.30 29.82
N ILE A 430 -19.04 12.80 30.27
CA ILE A 430 -19.04 13.78 31.35
C ILE A 430 -18.58 13.10 32.66
N GLY A 431 -17.56 13.67 33.29
CA GLY A 431 -16.98 13.20 34.56
C GLY A 431 -15.71 12.35 34.40
N ASN A 432 -15.37 11.91 33.19
CA ASN A 432 -14.26 11.00 32.94
C ASN A 432 -12.88 11.59 33.30
N THR A 433 -12.66 12.89 33.19
CA THR A 433 -11.41 13.53 33.66
C THR A 433 -11.17 13.28 35.15
N THR A 434 -12.22 13.28 35.97
CA THR A 434 -12.09 13.02 37.41
C THR A 434 -11.81 11.54 37.69
N ALA A 435 -12.50 10.65 36.98
CA ALA A 435 -12.22 9.21 36.99
C ALA A 435 -10.77 8.89 36.59
N SER A 436 -10.33 9.42 35.45
CA SER A 436 -8.98 9.23 34.92
C SER A 436 -7.90 9.81 35.84
N THR A 437 -8.11 10.98 36.45
CA THR A 437 -7.16 11.51 37.44
C THR A 437 -7.07 10.65 38.70
N ALA A 438 -8.19 10.08 39.17
CA ALA A 438 -8.16 9.16 40.32
C ALA A 438 -7.34 7.90 40.00
N ILE A 439 -7.53 7.31 38.82
CA ILE A 439 -6.75 6.15 38.36
C ILE A 439 -5.27 6.52 38.25
N ALA A 440 -4.94 7.63 37.59
CA ALA A 440 -3.56 8.09 37.43
C ALA A 440 -2.89 8.36 38.78
N SER A 441 -3.61 8.93 39.76
CA SER A 441 -3.13 9.17 41.11
C SER A 441 -2.72 7.87 41.81
N ILE A 442 -3.54 6.81 41.68
CA ILE A 442 -3.27 5.50 42.27
C ILE A 442 -2.07 4.84 41.57
N ILE A 443 -2.09 4.75 40.24
CA ILE A 443 -1.06 4.01 39.49
C ILE A 443 0.32 4.70 39.57
N LEU A 444 0.35 6.03 39.49
CA LEU A 444 1.59 6.81 39.55
C LEU A 444 2.03 7.14 40.98
N ASN A 445 1.22 6.78 41.98
CA ASN A 445 1.42 7.12 43.39
C ASN A 445 1.69 8.63 43.59
N LYS A 446 0.82 9.47 43.03
CA LYS A 446 0.92 10.94 43.07
C LYS A 446 -0.33 11.55 43.66
N ASP A 447 -0.16 12.61 44.44
CA ASP A 447 -1.28 13.32 45.05
C ASP A 447 -2.16 13.98 43.95
N PRO A 448 -3.50 13.89 44.05
CA PRO A 448 -4.41 14.50 43.08
C PRO A 448 -4.17 15.99 42.83
N LEU A 449 -3.69 16.74 43.83
CA LEU A 449 -3.32 18.16 43.68
C LEU A 449 -2.33 18.41 42.53
N THR A 450 -1.44 17.45 42.26
CA THR A 450 -0.42 17.57 41.21
C THR A 450 -0.96 17.18 39.83
N LEU A 451 -2.05 16.41 39.79
CA LEU A 451 -2.56 15.76 38.58
C LEU A 451 -3.85 16.39 38.04
N THR A 452 -4.66 16.98 38.91
CA THR A 452 -5.97 17.53 38.54
C THR A 452 -5.84 18.87 37.80
N GLY A 453 -6.38 18.92 36.58
CA GLY A 453 -6.52 20.15 35.80
C GLY A 453 -7.96 20.69 35.77
N GLU A 454 -8.15 21.74 34.98
CA GLU A 454 -9.44 22.41 34.79
C GLU A 454 -10.47 21.52 34.06
N GLY A 455 -10.04 20.50 33.32
CA GLY A 455 -10.92 19.67 32.48
C GLY A 455 -11.60 20.52 31.41
N THR A 456 -12.93 20.52 31.42
CA THR A 456 -13.81 21.28 30.50
C THR A 456 -13.79 22.82 30.71
N GLY A 457 -12.73 23.37 31.30
CA GLY A 457 -12.51 24.82 31.45
C GLY A 457 -13.12 25.44 32.70
N ILE A 458 -13.08 24.75 33.84
CA ILE A 458 -13.72 25.20 35.08
C ILE A 458 -12.73 25.95 35.99
N GLY A 459 -13.19 27.01 36.67
CA GLY A 459 -12.36 27.84 37.57
C GLY A 459 -11.85 27.13 38.84
N ASN A 460 -10.90 27.79 39.53
CA ASN A 460 -10.14 27.27 40.67
C ASN A 460 -10.94 26.54 41.76
N SER A 461 -12.17 27.00 42.08
CA SER A 461 -13.01 26.38 43.10
C SER A 461 -13.46 24.96 42.74
N THR A 462 -13.69 24.66 41.46
CA THR A 462 -14.12 23.32 41.02
C THR A 462 -12.94 22.36 40.91
N VAL A 463 -11.73 22.86 40.60
CA VAL A 463 -10.51 22.06 40.65
C VAL A 463 -10.25 21.55 42.08
N LEU A 464 -10.38 22.42 43.08
CA LEU A 464 -10.28 22.02 44.49
C LEU A 464 -11.32 20.99 44.88
N LYS A 465 -12.57 21.15 44.42
CA LYS A 465 -13.64 20.18 44.63
C LYS A 465 -13.30 18.81 44.01
N LYS A 466 -12.77 18.78 42.78
CA LYS A 466 -12.31 17.54 42.13
C LYS A 466 -11.21 16.85 42.94
N ILE A 467 -10.21 17.61 43.41
CA ILE A 467 -9.11 17.09 44.24
C ILE A 467 -9.66 16.43 45.52
N GLU A 468 -10.59 17.11 46.20
CA GLU A 468 -11.23 16.58 47.41
C GLU A 468 -12.01 15.28 47.12
N ILE A 469 -12.82 15.29 46.06
CA ILE A 469 -13.61 14.14 45.62
C ILE A 469 -12.71 12.94 45.32
N ILE A 470 -11.61 13.15 44.58
CA ILE A 470 -10.67 12.09 44.25
C ILE A 470 -10.03 11.53 45.53
N ARG A 471 -9.56 12.38 46.44
CA ARG A 471 -8.97 11.95 47.71
C ARG A 471 -9.98 11.15 48.56
N ARG A 472 -11.23 11.61 48.65
CA ARG A 472 -12.31 10.91 49.35
C ARG A 472 -12.60 9.55 48.74
N GLY A 473 -12.67 9.47 47.41
CA GLY A 473 -12.86 8.22 46.69
C GLY A 473 -11.71 7.24 46.95
N ILE A 474 -10.45 7.68 46.82
CA ILE A 474 -9.25 6.87 47.12
C ILE A 474 -9.29 6.34 48.55
N LEU A 475 -9.68 7.17 49.52
CA LEU A 475 -9.80 6.74 50.92
C LEU A 475 -10.92 5.70 51.11
N LYS A 476 -12.09 5.90 50.48
CA LYS A 476 -13.22 4.98 50.55
C LYS A 476 -12.88 3.58 50.04
N HIS A 477 -12.14 3.52 48.94
CA HIS A 477 -11.73 2.26 48.30
C HIS A 477 -10.35 1.79 48.74
N LYS A 478 -9.81 2.31 49.86
CA LYS A 478 -8.53 1.88 50.41
C LYS A 478 -8.53 0.36 50.65
N GLY A 479 -7.53 -0.32 50.10
CA GLY A 479 -7.42 -1.78 50.14
C GLY A 479 -8.18 -2.52 49.02
N ARG A 480 -8.94 -1.81 48.17
CA ARG A 480 -9.60 -2.34 46.97
C ARG A 480 -8.98 -1.84 45.67
N THR A 481 -7.83 -1.17 45.73
CA THR A 481 -7.09 -0.63 44.58
C THR A 481 -5.63 -1.03 44.62
N SER A 482 -5.39 -2.34 44.81
CA SER A 482 -4.04 -2.90 44.92
C SER A 482 -3.31 -3.01 43.58
N ASN A 483 -4.03 -2.94 42.47
CA ASN A 483 -3.50 -2.95 41.11
C ASN A 483 -4.33 -2.05 40.18
N GLU A 484 -3.83 -1.86 38.96
CA GLU A 484 -4.44 -1.04 37.91
C GLU A 484 -5.85 -1.50 37.54
N TRP A 485 -6.11 -2.81 37.53
CA TRP A 485 -7.43 -3.36 37.19
C TRP A 485 -8.48 -3.03 38.25
N GLN A 486 -8.10 -3.17 39.52
CA GLN A 486 -8.91 -2.79 40.65
C GLN A 486 -9.16 -1.28 40.74
N ALA A 487 -8.16 -0.46 40.37
CA ALA A 487 -8.34 0.98 40.24
C ALA A 487 -9.35 1.32 39.13
N LEU A 488 -9.29 0.63 37.98
CA LEU A 488 -10.25 0.78 36.89
C LEU A 488 -11.67 0.42 37.34
N ILE A 489 -11.87 -0.68 38.06
CA ILE A 489 -13.18 -1.10 38.61
C ILE A 489 -13.74 -0.05 39.56
N CYS A 490 -12.91 0.47 40.48
CA CYS A 490 -13.37 1.39 41.51
C CYS A 490 -13.69 2.79 40.96
N PHE A 491 -12.90 3.28 40.00
CA PHE A 491 -12.92 4.70 39.61
C PHE A 491 -13.24 4.97 38.14
N GLY A 492 -13.11 3.97 37.27
CA GLY A 492 -13.11 4.17 35.82
C GLY A 492 -14.49 4.28 35.16
N GLY A 493 -14.46 4.14 33.83
CA GLY A 493 -15.62 4.14 32.96
C GLY A 493 -15.58 2.99 31.94
N TYR A 494 -16.73 2.65 31.37
CA TYR A 494 -16.84 1.59 30.37
C TYR A 494 -16.04 1.93 29.10
N GLU A 495 -15.94 3.21 28.74
CA GLU A 495 -15.12 3.68 27.62
C GLU A 495 -13.62 3.52 27.90
N ILE A 496 -13.18 3.75 29.14
CA ILE A 496 -11.78 3.56 29.54
C ILE A 496 -11.44 2.06 29.48
N ALA A 497 -12.30 1.20 30.03
CA ALA A 497 -12.11 -0.24 30.00
C ALA A 497 -12.07 -0.80 28.56
N ALA A 498 -12.97 -0.32 27.69
CA ALA A 498 -12.96 -0.68 26.27
C ALA A 498 -11.67 -0.22 25.56
N MET A 499 -11.17 0.98 25.86
CA MET A 499 -9.89 1.44 25.30
C MET A 499 -8.70 0.58 25.77
N VAL A 500 -8.69 0.09 27.01
CA VAL A 500 -7.66 -0.85 27.48
C VAL A 500 -7.68 -2.13 26.63
N GLY A 501 -8.86 -2.70 26.40
CA GLY A 501 -9.02 -3.88 25.54
C GLY A 501 -8.63 -3.62 24.09
N ALA A 502 -9.00 -2.46 23.55
CA ALA A 502 -8.63 -2.06 22.20
C ALA A 502 -7.10 -1.94 22.03
N ILE A 503 -6.40 -1.41 23.03
CA ILE A 503 -4.92 -1.31 23.00
C ILE A 503 -4.27 -2.70 23.05
N GLU A 504 -4.74 -3.58 23.94
CA GLU A 504 -4.19 -4.94 24.04
C GLU A 504 -4.38 -5.74 22.74
N GLU A 505 -5.55 -5.62 22.11
CA GLU A 505 -5.81 -6.29 20.84
C GLU A 505 -5.06 -5.64 19.66
N ALA A 506 -4.91 -4.32 19.64
CA ALA A 506 -4.11 -3.67 18.61
C ALA A 506 -2.64 -4.12 18.70
N TYR A 507 -2.11 -4.29 19.91
CA TYR A 507 -0.79 -4.87 20.13
C TYR A 507 -0.69 -6.30 19.60
N SER A 508 -1.65 -7.18 19.90
CA SER A 508 -1.63 -8.58 19.43
C SER A 508 -1.69 -8.70 17.91
N LEU A 509 -2.31 -7.73 17.23
CA LEU A 509 -2.47 -7.69 15.77
C LEU A 509 -1.41 -6.85 15.06
N GLY A 510 -0.47 -6.23 15.77
CA GLY A 510 0.55 -5.35 15.17
C GLY A 510 -0.04 -4.09 14.52
N ILE A 511 -1.10 -3.52 15.12
CA ILE A 511 -1.76 -2.31 14.62
C ILE A 511 -1.27 -1.10 15.41
N PRO A 512 -0.68 -0.07 14.75
CA PRO A 512 -0.31 1.18 15.40
C PRO A 512 -1.52 1.90 16.04
N VAL A 513 -1.37 2.38 17.27
CA VAL A 513 -2.40 3.12 18.00
C VAL A 513 -1.93 4.52 18.34
N VAL A 514 -2.67 5.53 17.90
CA VAL A 514 -2.41 6.94 18.23
C VAL A 514 -3.32 7.38 19.38
N LEU A 515 -2.73 7.64 20.53
CA LEU A 515 -3.39 8.19 21.70
C LEU A 515 -3.76 9.65 21.46
N ASP A 516 -4.84 10.09 22.09
CA ASP A 516 -5.28 11.48 22.10
C ASP A 516 -4.73 12.21 23.33
N GLY A 517 -5.60 12.54 24.28
CA GLY A 517 -5.27 13.27 25.49
C GLY A 517 -5.13 12.40 26.74
N MET A 518 -5.37 13.03 27.89
CA MET A 518 -5.17 12.42 29.21
C MET A 518 -5.96 11.12 29.41
N ILE A 519 -7.23 11.07 29.00
CA ILE A 519 -8.11 9.94 29.23
C ILE A 519 -7.65 8.70 28.44
N THR A 520 -7.35 8.85 27.14
CA THR A 520 -6.81 7.76 26.32
C THR A 520 -5.46 7.28 26.84
N SER A 521 -4.64 8.19 27.36
CA SER A 521 -3.35 7.87 27.96
C SER A 521 -3.48 7.16 29.31
N VAL A 522 -4.56 7.39 30.08
CA VAL A 522 -4.86 6.58 31.27
C VAL A 522 -5.23 5.14 30.88
N ALA A 523 -6.01 4.94 29.81
CA ALA A 523 -6.26 3.58 29.30
C ALA A 523 -4.94 2.91 28.88
N ALA A 524 -4.06 3.62 28.19
CA ALA A 524 -2.73 3.13 27.84
C ALA A 524 -1.87 2.81 29.08
N LEU A 525 -1.94 3.62 30.13
CA LEU A 525 -1.22 3.37 31.39
C LEU A 525 -1.69 2.09 32.08
N ILE A 526 -2.99 1.81 32.08
CA ILE A 526 -3.54 0.56 32.62
C ILE A 526 -3.04 -0.63 31.78
N ALA A 527 -3.15 -0.54 30.45
CA ALA A 527 -2.64 -1.58 29.55
C ALA A 527 -1.14 -1.82 29.75
N TYR A 528 -0.35 -0.77 29.91
CA TYR A 528 1.10 -0.82 30.15
C TYR A 528 1.46 -1.54 31.46
N LYS A 529 0.72 -1.27 32.55
CA LYS A 529 0.95 -1.96 33.83
C LYS A 529 0.65 -3.46 33.77
N ARG A 530 -0.24 -3.87 32.87
CA ARG A 530 -0.55 -5.28 32.61
C ARG A 530 0.46 -5.94 31.69
N ASN A 531 0.88 -5.23 30.63
CA ASN A 531 1.88 -5.69 29.67
C ASN A 531 2.74 -4.50 29.19
N PRO A 532 3.98 -4.36 29.66
CA PRO A 532 4.85 -3.25 29.27
C PRO A 532 5.14 -3.14 27.78
N GLU A 533 5.10 -4.26 27.04
CA GLU A 533 5.41 -4.31 25.60
C GLU A 533 4.38 -3.56 24.74
N ILE A 534 3.18 -3.28 25.25
CA ILE A 534 2.14 -2.55 24.51
C ILE A 534 2.62 -1.16 24.05
N VAL A 535 3.57 -0.54 24.75
CA VAL A 535 4.17 0.75 24.36
C VAL A 535 4.79 0.70 22.96
N SER A 536 5.21 -0.48 22.50
CA SER A 536 5.78 -0.68 21.15
C SER A 536 4.80 -0.30 20.02
N VAL A 537 3.48 -0.36 20.23
CA VAL A 537 2.47 0.02 19.22
C VAL A 537 1.87 1.42 19.44
N LEU A 538 2.20 2.09 20.53
CA LEU A 538 1.58 3.36 20.92
C LEU A 538 2.32 4.60 20.38
N PHE A 539 1.57 5.59 19.91
CA PHE A 539 2.04 6.93 19.61
C PHE A 539 1.27 7.93 20.49
N ALA A 540 1.97 8.86 21.12
CA ALA A 540 1.32 9.96 21.83
C ALA A 540 0.95 11.05 20.82
N GLY A 541 -0.34 11.22 20.51
CA GLY A 541 -0.78 12.18 19.49
C GLY A 541 -0.43 13.62 19.86
N HIS A 542 -0.73 14.03 21.09
CA HIS A 542 -0.35 15.36 21.56
C HIS A 542 -0.06 15.40 23.06
N LEU A 543 0.59 16.48 23.50
CA LEU A 543 0.58 16.88 24.90
C LEU A 543 -0.68 17.69 25.17
N SER A 544 -1.53 17.20 26.07
CA SER A 544 -2.72 17.94 26.50
C SER A 544 -2.39 18.90 27.63
N ARG A 545 -3.28 19.88 27.82
CA ARG A 545 -3.18 20.86 28.93
C ARG A 545 -3.41 20.23 30.31
N GLU A 546 -3.96 19.01 30.38
CA GLU A 546 -4.23 18.33 31.64
C GLU A 546 -2.90 17.93 32.34
N PRO A 547 -2.66 18.37 33.60
CA PRO A 547 -1.38 18.15 34.28
C PRO A 547 -0.96 16.68 34.37
N ALA A 548 -1.93 15.79 34.61
CA ALA A 548 -1.68 14.35 34.68
C ALA A 548 -1.05 13.77 33.41
N HIS A 549 -1.37 14.34 32.23
CA HIS A 549 -0.96 13.74 30.97
C HIS A 549 0.56 13.68 30.82
N ARG A 550 1.28 14.72 31.23
CA ARG A 550 2.76 14.74 31.20
C ARG A 550 3.35 13.63 32.06
N PHE A 551 2.81 13.39 33.25
CA PHE A 551 3.29 12.33 34.13
C PHE A 551 3.03 10.94 33.54
N ILE A 552 1.87 10.76 32.90
CA ILE A 552 1.53 9.51 32.22
C ILE A 552 2.46 9.26 31.03
N LEU A 553 2.69 10.26 30.17
CA LEU A 553 3.59 10.12 29.03
C LEU A 553 5.03 9.81 29.47
N ASN A 554 5.49 10.42 30.56
CA ASN A 554 6.79 10.11 31.15
C ASN A 554 6.88 8.67 31.65
N GLU A 555 5.84 8.16 32.32
CA GLU A 555 5.79 6.76 32.78
C GLU A 555 5.77 5.78 31.60
N LEU A 556 5.08 6.13 30.51
CA LEU A 556 5.02 5.33 29.28
C LEU A 556 6.27 5.46 28.41
N GLY A 557 7.18 6.42 28.69
CA GLY A 557 8.32 6.71 27.83
C GLY A 557 7.93 7.24 26.44
N LEU A 558 6.75 7.86 26.30
CA LEU A 558 6.24 8.34 25.01
C LEU A 558 6.47 9.85 24.84
N ARG A 559 7.06 10.23 23.70
CA ARG A 559 7.17 11.62 23.27
C ARG A 559 5.94 12.01 22.42
N PRO A 560 5.24 13.12 22.73
CA PRO A 560 4.07 13.56 21.96
C PRO A 560 4.47 14.11 20.58
N VAL A 561 3.68 13.81 19.55
CA VAL A 561 3.87 14.33 18.19
C VAL A 561 3.58 15.83 18.13
N LEU A 562 2.57 16.28 18.86
CA LEU A 562 2.11 17.67 18.88
C LEU A 562 2.14 18.26 20.30
N ASP A 563 2.44 19.54 20.41
CA ASP A 563 2.19 20.34 21.61
C ASP A 563 1.48 21.63 21.20
N LEU A 564 0.14 21.56 21.17
CA LEU A 564 -0.74 22.64 20.71
C LEU A 564 -1.64 23.15 21.84
N ASN A 565 -1.32 22.79 23.09
CA ASN A 565 -2.11 23.16 24.27
C ASN A 565 -3.60 22.76 24.16
N LEU A 566 -3.90 21.60 23.54
CA LEU A 566 -5.28 21.12 23.37
C LEU A 566 -5.80 20.50 24.67
N SER A 567 -7.11 20.59 24.89
CA SER A 567 -7.79 19.95 26.03
C SER A 567 -9.24 19.55 25.69
N LEU A 568 -9.52 19.27 24.41
CA LEU A 568 -10.87 18.92 23.95
C LEU A 568 -11.20 17.45 24.25
N GLY A 569 -10.29 16.53 23.91
CA GLY A 569 -10.58 15.10 23.87
C GLY A 569 -11.12 14.67 22.52
N GLU A 570 -12.05 13.70 22.51
CA GLU A 570 -12.77 13.21 21.32
C GLU A 570 -11.90 12.52 20.26
N GLY A 571 -10.59 12.35 20.49
CA GLY A 571 -9.64 11.88 19.48
C GLY A 571 -9.06 13.01 18.63
N SER A 572 -9.27 14.27 19.00
CA SER A 572 -8.87 15.42 18.18
C SER A 572 -7.35 15.56 17.99
N GLY A 573 -6.56 15.44 19.06
CA GLY A 573 -5.10 15.38 19.01
C GLY A 573 -4.59 14.12 18.32
N SER A 574 -5.25 12.98 18.50
CA SER A 574 -4.95 11.74 17.76
C SER A 574 -5.11 11.95 16.24
N GLY A 575 -6.25 12.50 15.80
CA GLY A 575 -6.51 12.76 14.39
C GLY A 575 -5.58 13.79 13.76
N LEU A 576 -5.18 14.82 14.50
CA LEU A 576 -4.17 15.78 14.03
C LEU A 576 -2.79 15.12 13.89
N ALA A 577 -2.38 14.33 14.88
CA ALA A 577 -1.12 13.62 14.84
C ALA A 577 -1.06 12.60 13.70
N MET A 578 -2.16 11.91 13.41
CA MET A 578 -2.26 11.03 12.24
C MET A 578 -1.97 11.74 10.91
N GLY A 579 -2.39 13.01 10.75
CA GLY A 579 -2.05 13.80 9.57
C GLY A 579 -0.55 14.11 9.48
N ILE A 580 0.11 14.34 10.62
CA ILE A 580 1.57 14.52 10.68
C ILE A 580 2.30 13.21 10.35
N LEU A 581 1.85 12.09 10.90
CA LEU A 581 2.41 10.76 10.62
C LEU A 581 2.24 10.39 9.14
N ASP A 582 1.09 10.70 8.56
CA ASP A 582 0.82 10.52 7.12
C ASP A 582 1.77 11.34 6.24
N THR A 583 2.03 12.59 6.64
CA THR A 583 3.04 13.44 6.00
C THR A 583 4.43 12.81 6.11
N GLY A 584 4.78 12.22 7.27
CA GLY A 584 6.03 11.48 7.45
C GLY A 584 6.16 10.30 6.49
N CYS A 585 5.09 9.52 6.30
CA CYS A 585 5.07 8.39 5.36
C CYS A 585 5.26 8.88 3.90
N ALA A 586 4.64 10.00 3.54
CA ALA A 586 4.84 10.63 2.23
C ALA A 586 6.29 11.09 2.04
N LEU A 587 6.88 11.80 3.00
CA LEU A 587 8.28 12.22 2.97
C LEU A 587 9.22 11.01 2.79
N PHE A 588 8.99 9.95 3.58
CA PHE A 588 9.78 8.74 3.51
C PHE A 588 9.70 8.05 2.13
N ARG A 589 8.53 8.09 1.48
CA ARG A 589 8.31 7.42 0.18
C ARG A 589 8.72 8.27 -1.02
N GLU A 590 8.47 9.57 -0.96
CA GLU A 590 8.52 10.46 -2.13
C GLU A 590 9.81 11.27 -2.23
N MET A 591 10.51 11.50 -1.11
CA MET A 591 11.81 12.15 -1.16
C MET A 591 12.82 11.26 -1.90
N LYS A 592 13.58 11.89 -2.78
CA LYS A 592 14.68 11.23 -3.49
C LYS A 592 15.86 11.00 -2.56
N THR A 593 16.61 9.94 -2.80
CA THR A 593 17.94 9.75 -2.20
C THR A 593 18.97 10.67 -2.86
N PHE A 594 20.11 10.90 -2.20
CA PHE A 594 21.23 11.66 -2.77
C PHE A 594 21.68 11.10 -4.13
N GLU A 595 21.68 9.77 -4.26
CA GLU A 595 21.99 9.05 -5.50
C GLU A 595 20.94 9.33 -6.59
N GLU A 596 19.65 9.17 -6.30
CA GLU A 596 18.55 9.43 -7.25
C GLU A 596 18.49 10.90 -7.72
N ALA A 597 18.99 11.82 -6.90
CA ALA A 597 19.05 13.24 -7.21
C ALA A 597 20.38 13.68 -7.86
N ASN A 598 21.36 12.78 -8.02
CA ASN A 598 22.72 13.09 -8.46
C ASN A 598 23.40 14.21 -7.62
N ILE A 599 23.07 14.30 -6.33
CA ILE A 599 23.67 15.30 -5.43
C ILE A 599 24.91 14.67 -4.79
N ARG A 600 26.09 15.18 -5.18
CA ARG A 600 27.37 14.82 -4.56
C ARG A 600 27.69 15.81 -3.45
N PHE A 601 28.01 15.32 -2.26
CA PHE A 601 28.64 16.15 -1.25
C PHE A 601 30.06 16.49 -1.70
N ALA A 602 30.49 17.72 -1.47
CA ALA A 602 31.91 18.03 -1.54
C ALA A 602 32.63 17.17 -0.49
N GLU A 603 33.66 16.44 -0.90
CA GLU A 603 34.59 15.79 0.02
C GLU A 603 35.30 16.86 0.84
N ASN A 604 34.71 17.25 1.97
CA ASN A 604 35.43 17.94 3.03
C ASN A 604 35.76 16.88 4.08
N GLU A 605 37.05 16.57 4.20
CA GLU A 605 37.62 15.57 5.12
C GLU A 605 37.40 15.87 6.62
N ASP A 606 36.74 16.97 7.00
CA ASP A 606 36.72 17.47 8.39
C ASP A 606 35.36 17.41 9.13
N ALA A 607 34.35 16.72 8.62
CA ALA A 607 33.01 16.70 9.25
C ALA A 607 32.54 15.30 9.71
N ARG A 608 33.43 14.49 10.30
CA ARG A 608 33.05 13.33 11.13
C ARG A 608 33.40 13.62 12.60
N LEU A 609 32.53 14.36 13.29
CA LEU A 609 32.39 14.35 14.75
C LEU A 609 30.92 14.46 15.13
#